data_AF-A0A0D3IVZ0-F1
#
_entry.id   AF-A0A0D3IVZ0-F1
#
_cell.length_a   1.000
_cell.length_b   1.000
_cell.length_c   1.000
_cell.angle_alpha   90.00
_cell.angle_beta   90.00
_cell.angle_gamma   90.00
#
_symmetry.space_group_name_H-M   'P 1'
#
loop_
_entity.id
_entity.type
_entity.pdbx_description
1 polymer ?
#
loop_
_entity_poly.entity_id
_entity_poly.type
_entity_poly.pdbx_seq_one_letter_code
_entity_poly.pdbx_strand_id
1 'polypeptide(L)'
;MGPRSSAESSSAESESSDPLSRDDYTRVIELLLPASGYLVHELTGMGGFGNPDGTHTTHMGIVRLGPDTQHRRIDIKVYPSATISAAIIHFTGSAQFNRFLSRAARELGYYLSSDGLFKLPPNHPTRAPRPPNLAPLRCPEERDIFDQLGLLYVEPTRRKDKSDVLLPDGTPFWSTKAGAAARAAANPALR
;
A
#
# COMPACT_ATOMS: atom_id res chain seq x y z
N MET A 1 0.61 64.05 -4.64
CA MET A 1 -0.48 63.17 -4.16
C MET A 1 -0.95 62.33 -5.32
N GLY A 2 -0.45 61.10 -5.43
CA GLY A 2 -0.97 60.08 -6.34
C GLY A 2 -1.14 58.81 -5.51
N PRO A 3 -2.25 58.06 -5.64
CA PRO A 3 -2.45 56.89 -4.83
C PRO A 3 -1.53 55.76 -5.30
N ARG A 4 -0.69 55.26 -4.40
CA ARG A 4 0.00 53.98 -4.59
C ARG A 4 -1.04 52.88 -4.42
N SER A 5 -1.38 52.23 -5.52
CA SER A 5 -2.13 50.98 -5.55
C SER A 5 -1.36 49.93 -4.75
N SER A 6 -1.97 49.46 -3.67
CA SER A 6 -1.58 48.27 -2.93
C SER A 6 -1.98 47.04 -3.75
N ALA A 7 -1.03 46.45 -4.46
CA ALA A 7 -1.16 45.12 -5.02
C ALA A 7 -0.99 44.12 -3.86
N GLU A 8 -2.10 43.66 -3.28
CA GLU A 8 -2.13 42.43 -2.51
C GLU A 8 -1.82 41.27 -3.47
N SER A 9 -0.57 40.82 -3.49
CA SER A 9 -0.19 39.56 -4.13
C SER A 9 -0.66 38.42 -3.23
N SER A 10 -1.91 38.02 -3.39
CA SER A 10 -2.39 36.71 -2.99
C SER A 10 -1.62 35.68 -3.82
N SER A 11 -0.59 35.08 -3.24
CA SER A 11 0.10 33.91 -3.78
C SER A 11 -0.90 32.77 -3.84
N ALA A 12 -1.56 32.62 -4.98
CA ALA A 12 -2.22 31.38 -5.33
C ALA A 12 -1.11 30.36 -5.65
N GLU A 13 -0.63 29.67 -4.62
CA GLU A 13 0.11 28.42 -4.79
C GLU A 13 -0.89 27.38 -5.33
N SER A 14 -1.02 27.32 -6.65
CA SER A 14 -1.67 26.18 -7.30
C SER A 14 -0.69 25.02 -7.28
N GLU A 15 -0.73 24.23 -6.20
CA GLU A 15 -0.10 22.92 -6.15
C GLU A 15 -0.88 22.01 -7.12
N SER A 16 -0.51 22.02 -8.41
CA SER A 16 -1.06 21.10 -9.41
C SER A 16 -0.47 19.71 -9.19
N SER A 17 -0.91 19.02 -8.14
CA SER A 17 -0.61 17.61 -7.93
C SER A 17 -1.84 16.78 -8.26
N ASP A 18 -2.31 16.86 -9.50
CA ASP A 18 -3.28 15.89 -10.00
C ASP A 18 -2.48 14.70 -10.56
N PRO A 19 -2.45 13.54 -9.88
CA PRO A 19 -1.72 12.38 -10.37
C PRO A 19 -2.45 11.85 -11.61
N LEU A 20 -1.67 11.54 -12.66
CA LEU A 20 -2.09 10.85 -13.88
C LEU A 20 -3.37 10.03 -13.71
N SER A 21 -4.36 10.27 -14.56
CA SER A 21 -5.64 9.56 -14.52
C SER A 21 -5.44 8.05 -14.72
N ARG A 22 -6.42 7.23 -14.34
CA ARG A 22 -6.41 5.77 -14.60
C ARG A 22 -6.15 5.46 -16.09
N ASP A 23 -6.59 6.35 -16.96
CA ASP A 23 -6.43 6.25 -18.42
C ASP A 23 -4.98 6.54 -18.84
N ASP A 24 -4.28 7.46 -18.17
CA ASP A 24 -2.88 7.79 -18.46
C ASP A 24 -1.93 6.62 -18.12
N TYR A 25 -2.20 5.90 -17.03
CA TYR A 25 -1.39 4.72 -16.66
C TYR A 25 -1.67 3.51 -17.53
N THR A 26 -2.92 3.33 -17.94
CA THR A 26 -3.31 2.30 -18.92
C THR A 26 -2.54 2.53 -20.22
N ARG A 27 -2.46 3.79 -20.66
CA ARG A 27 -1.70 4.19 -21.84
C ARG A 27 -0.20 3.95 -21.72
N VAL A 28 0.40 4.11 -20.54
CA VAL A 28 1.82 3.76 -20.31
C VAL A 28 2.05 2.25 -20.48
N ILE A 29 1.15 1.42 -19.94
CA ILE A 29 1.26 -0.05 -20.07
C ILE A 29 1.03 -0.48 -21.53
N GLU A 30 0.01 0.09 -22.20
CA GLU A 30 -0.31 -0.13 -23.62
C GLU A 30 0.77 0.41 -24.59
N LEU A 31 1.56 1.40 -24.19
CA LEU A 31 2.68 1.91 -25.01
C LEU A 31 3.97 1.12 -24.78
N LEU A 32 4.23 0.68 -23.55
CA LEU A 32 5.50 0.02 -23.20
C LEU A 32 5.55 -1.45 -23.64
N LEU A 33 4.41 -2.14 -23.71
CA LEU A 33 4.40 -3.60 -23.80
C LEU A 33 4.07 -4.18 -25.20
N PRO A 34 3.06 -3.70 -25.93
CA PRO A 34 2.74 -4.17 -27.29
C PRO A 34 3.64 -3.55 -28.36
N ALA A 35 3.92 -2.25 -28.29
CA ALA A 35 4.73 -1.55 -29.31
C ALA A 35 6.21 -1.97 -29.30
N SER A 36 6.68 -2.54 -28.18
CA SER A 36 8.05 -3.02 -28.01
C SER A 36 8.25 -4.48 -28.42
N GLY A 37 7.16 -5.22 -28.69
CA GLY A 37 7.21 -6.65 -29.05
C GLY A 37 7.63 -7.57 -27.91
N TYR A 38 7.76 -7.07 -26.68
CA TYR A 38 8.22 -7.84 -25.52
C TYR A 38 7.10 -8.56 -24.76
N LEU A 39 5.87 -8.01 -24.74
CA LEU A 39 4.74 -8.70 -24.12
C LEU A 39 4.18 -9.77 -25.07
N VAL A 40 4.24 -11.01 -24.63
CA VAL A 40 3.82 -12.19 -25.41
C VAL A 40 2.39 -12.59 -25.08
N HIS A 41 2.02 -12.53 -23.80
CA HIS A 41 0.66 -12.85 -23.34
C HIS A 41 0.22 -11.92 -22.23
N GLU A 42 -1.04 -11.50 -22.29
CA GLU A 42 -1.73 -10.85 -21.18
C GLU A 42 -2.43 -11.90 -20.32
N LEU A 43 -2.22 -11.84 -19.01
CA LEU A 43 -2.84 -12.73 -18.02
C LEU A 43 -3.94 -12.03 -17.24
N THR A 44 -4.01 -10.71 -17.28
CA THR A 44 -5.17 -9.97 -16.79
C THR A 44 -6.38 -10.32 -17.66
N GLY A 45 -7.41 -10.92 -17.07
CA GLY A 45 -8.59 -11.36 -17.82
C GLY A 45 -9.40 -10.19 -18.42
N MET A 46 -10.27 -10.53 -19.38
CA MET A 46 -11.27 -9.64 -20.00
C MET A 46 -12.26 -9.11 -18.95
N GLY A 47 -11.83 -8.08 -18.22
CA GLY A 47 -12.57 -7.44 -17.12
C GLY A 47 -11.98 -6.09 -16.69
N GLY A 48 -10.84 -5.69 -17.27
CA GLY A 48 -10.31 -4.34 -17.20
C GLY A 48 -9.14 -4.14 -16.24
N PHE A 49 -8.39 -3.07 -16.50
CA PHE A 49 -7.34 -2.51 -15.66
C PHE A 49 -7.93 -1.98 -14.36
N GLY A 50 -7.80 -2.69 -13.23
CA GLY A 50 -8.21 -2.18 -11.92
C GLY A 50 -8.82 -3.23 -11.01
N ASN A 51 -8.56 -3.12 -9.71
CA ASN A 51 -9.29 -3.93 -8.74
C ASN A 51 -10.76 -3.49 -8.66
N PRO A 52 -11.67 -4.38 -8.21
CA PRO A 52 -13.10 -4.08 -8.08
C PRO A 52 -13.41 -2.86 -7.20
N ASP A 53 -12.50 -2.52 -6.29
CA ASP A 53 -12.61 -1.39 -5.37
C ASP A 53 -11.98 -0.10 -5.90
N GLY A 54 -11.39 -0.11 -7.11
CA GLY A 54 -10.77 1.05 -7.75
C GLY A 54 -9.51 1.56 -7.05
N THR A 55 -8.95 0.82 -6.11
CA THR A 55 -7.86 1.30 -5.24
C THR A 55 -6.50 1.33 -5.94
N HIS A 56 -6.28 0.40 -6.87
CA HIS A 56 -5.07 0.32 -7.69
C HIS A 56 -5.33 -0.47 -8.97
N THR A 57 -4.45 -0.28 -9.95
CA THR A 57 -4.45 -1.03 -11.21
C THR A 57 -3.38 -2.10 -11.17
N THR A 58 -3.75 -3.32 -11.58
CA THR A 58 -2.81 -4.43 -11.74
C THR A 58 -2.88 -4.94 -13.18
N HIS A 59 -1.72 -5.06 -13.81
CA HIS A 59 -1.55 -5.73 -15.09
C HIS A 59 -0.56 -6.88 -14.92
N MET A 60 -0.95 -8.09 -15.31
CA MET A 60 -0.13 -9.29 -15.23
C MET A 60 0.05 -9.85 -16.63
N GLY A 61 1.26 -10.29 -16.93
CA GLY A 61 1.58 -10.77 -18.27
C GLY A 61 2.79 -11.68 -18.31
N ILE A 62 3.08 -12.15 -19.52
CA ILE A 62 4.28 -12.89 -19.86
C ILE A 62 5.09 -12.05 -20.86
N VAL A 63 6.33 -11.74 -20.50
CA VAL A 63 7.27 -11.01 -21.34
C VAL A 63 8.42 -11.89 -21.82
N ARG A 64 9.00 -11.54 -22.95
CA ARG A 64 10.19 -12.16 -23.53
C ARG A 64 11.04 -11.08 -24.18
N LEU A 65 12.32 -10.99 -23.80
CA LEU A 65 13.25 -9.92 -24.26
C LEU A 65 13.77 -10.10 -25.69
N GLY A 66 13.52 -11.26 -26.30
CA GLY A 66 13.94 -11.59 -27.66
C GLY A 66 13.60 -13.04 -28.01
N PRO A 67 13.59 -13.42 -29.29
CA PRO A 67 13.13 -14.73 -29.75
C PRO A 67 13.72 -15.92 -28.98
N ASP A 68 15.01 -15.84 -28.65
CA ASP A 68 15.79 -16.90 -28.01
C ASP A 68 15.88 -16.77 -26.47
N THR A 69 15.10 -15.88 -25.87
CA THR A 69 15.10 -15.66 -24.41
C THR A 69 13.94 -16.38 -23.73
N GLN A 70 14.11 -16.71 -22.46
CA GLN A 70 13.07 -17.36 -21.68
C GLN A 70 11.91 -16.39 -21.40
N HIS A 71 10.68 -16.91 -21.50
CA HIS A 71 9.49 -16.23 -21.02
C HIS A 71 9.58 -15.96 -19.50
N ARG A 72 9.24 -14.75 -19.09
CA ARG A 72 9.23 -14.28 -17.69
C ARG A 72 7.85 -13.73 -17.35
N ARG A 73 7.40 -13.94 -16.12
CA ARG A 73 6.18 -13.29 -15.62
C ARG A 73 6.49 -11.85 -15.26
N ILE A 74 5.61 -10.93 -15.63
CA ILE A 74 5.65 -9.54 -15.20
C ILE A 74 4.34 -9.21 -14.47
N ASP A 75 4.47 -8.52 -13.34
CA ASP A 75 3.35 -7.89 -12.65
C ASP A 75 3.65 -6.39 -12.58
N ILE A 76 2.78 -5.58 -13.19
CA ILE A 76 2.83 -4.13 -13.10
C ILE A 76 1.67 -3.70 -12.21
N LYS A 77 1.98 -2.90 -11.20
CA LYS A 77 0.98 -2.35 -10.30
C LYS A 77 1.12 -0.85 -10.21
N VAL A 78 -0.01 -0.15 -10.29
CA VAL A 78 -0.09 1.30 -10.26
C VAL A 78 -0.95 1.70 -9.07
N TYR A 79 -0.37 2.45 -8.15
CA TYR A 79 -1.00 2.91 -6.93
C TYR A 79 -1.08 4.44 -6.90
N PRO A 80 -2.11 5.02 -6.26
CA PRO A 80 -2.11 6.43 -5.91
C PRO A 80 -0.86 6.81 -5.11
N SER A 81 -0.31 8.00 -5.33
CA SER A 81 0.88 8.47 -4.61
C SER A 81 0.72 8.42 -3.09
N ALA A 82 -0.50 8.64 -2.58
CA ALA A 82 -0.78 8.62 -1.14
C ALA A 82 -0.62 7.24 -0.48
N THR A 83 -0.61 6.16 -1.27
CA THR A 83 -0.61 4.77 -0.76
C THR A 83 0.63 3.99 -1.19
N ILE A 84 1.57 4.64 -1.89
CA ILE A 84 2.77 4.02 -2.48
C ILE A 84 3.61 3.28 -1.43
N SER A 85 3.79 3.84 -0.24
CA SER A 85 4.59 3.23 0.83
C SER A 85 4.01 1.90 1.29
N ALA A 86 2.68 1.84 1.45
CA ALA A 86 2.00 0.60 1.82
C ALA A 86 2.09 -0.45 0.70
N ALA A 87 2.00 -0.01 -0.56
CA ALA A 87 2.19 -0.85 -1.72
C ALA A 87 3.61 -1.42 -1.80
N ILE A 88 4.65 -0.62 -1.58
CA ILE A 88 6.06 -1.04 -1.58
C ILE A 88 6.31 -2.09 -0.50
N ILE A 89 5.80 -1.89 0.72
CA ILE A 89 5.89 -2.89 1.79
C ILE A 89 5.29 -4.22 1.33
N HIS A 90 4.08 -4.19 0.74
CA HIS A 90 3.42 -5.42 0.30
C HIS A 90 4.09 -6.08 -0.90
N PHE A 91 4.68 -5.29 -1.79
CA PHE A 91 5.37 -5.77 -2.99
C PHE A 91 6.71 -6.41 -2.66
N THR A 92 7.47 -5.80 -1.74
CA THR A 92 8.75 -6.35 -1.24
C THR A 92 8.52 -7.58 -0.37
N GLY A 93 7.41 -7.62 0.37
CA GLY A 93 7.03 -8.79 1.15
C GLY A 93 8.01 -9.06 2.29
N SER A 94 8.16 -10.31 2.76
CA SER A 94 7.56 -11.56 2.24
C SER A 94 6.04 -11.65 2.42
N ALA A 95 5.39 -12.62 1.75
CA ALA A 95 3.97 -12.90 1.97
C ALA A 95 3.64 -13.25 3.44
N GLN A 96 4.57 -13.89 4.16
CA GLN A 96 4.38 -14.20 5.57
C GLN A 96 4.53 -12.94 6.43
N PHE A 97 5.56 -12.12 6.17
CA PHE A 97 5.75 -10.84 6.83
C PHE A 97 4.52 -9.95 6.68
N ASN A 98 4.01 -9.77 5.45
CA ASN A 98 2.82 -8.97 5.17
C ASN A 98 1.60 -9.44 5.97
N ARG A 99 1.32 -10.75 5.99
CA ARG A 99 0.19 -11.29 6.77
C ARG A 99 0.32 -10.97 8.26
N PHE A 100 1.52 -11.07 8.81
CA PHE A 100 1.75 -10.76 10.22
C PHE A 100 1.72 -9.26 10.52
N LEU A 101 2.31 -8.43 9.67
CA LEU A 101 2.27 -6.97 9.79
C LEU A 101 0.83 -6.44 9.71
N SER A 102 0.05 -6.87 8.72
CA SER A 102 -1.38 -6.52 8.60
C SER A 102 -2.22 -7.01 9.78
N ARG A 103 -1.84 -8.12 10.40
CA ARG A 103 -2.47 -8.59 11.63
C ARG A 103 -2.10 -7.71 12.82
N ALA A 104 -0.82 -7.40 13.00
CA ALA A 104 -0.35 -6.52 14.07
C ALA A 104 -1.02 -5.14 13.96
N ALA A 105 -1.12 -4.58 12.76
CA ALA A 105 -1.83 -3.34 12.51
C ALA A 105 -3.28 -3.38 13.02
N ARG A 106 -4.01 -4.48 12.78
CA ARG A 106 -5.39 -4.64 13.30
C ARG A 106 -5.46 -4.73 14.81
N GLU A 107 -4.52 -5.43 15.42
CA GLU A 107 -4.38 -5.49 16.88
C GLU A 107 -4.07 -4.10 17.48
N LEU A 108 -3.47 -3.21 16.69
CA LEU A 108 -3.13 -1.82 17.04
C LEU A 108 -4.20 -0.79 16.64
N GLY A 109 -5.35 -1.22 16.12
CA GLY A 109 -6.45 -0.32 15.73
C GLY A 109 -6.33 0.28 14.32
N TYR A 110 -5.58 -0.37 13.44
CA TYR A 110 -5.40 0.04 12.04
C TYR A 110 -5.74 -1.09 11.07
N TYR A 111 -6.06 -0.74 9.84
CA TYR A 111 -6.16 -1.67 8.72
C TYR A 111 -5.02 -1.36 7.76
N LEU A 112 -4.15 -2.34 7.51
CA LEU A 112 -3.04 -2.21 6.58
C LEU A 112 -3.18 -3.23 5.44
N SER A 113 -3.25 -2.74 4.20
CA SER A 113 -3.17 -3.51 2.96
C SER A 113 -2.20 -2.84 1.97
N SER A 114 -2.07 -3.39 0.77
CA SER A 114 -1.33 -2.72 -0.32
C SER A 114 -1.92 -1.35 -0.69
N ASP A 115 -3.19 -1.12 -0.34
CA ASP A 115 -3.96 0.05 -0.75
C ASP A 115 -3.87 1.19 0.26
N GLY A 116 -3.10 1.00 1.33
CA GLY A 116 -2.84 2.02 2.34
C GLY A 116 -2.92 1.52 3.78
N LEU A 117 -2.64 2.46 4.68
CA LEU A 117 -2.86 2.33 6.10
C LEU A 117 -4.11 3.14 6.48
N PHE A 118 -5.05 2.55 7.18
CA PHE A 118 -6.32 3.19 7.57
C PHE A 118 -6.51 3.09 9.08
N LYS A 119 -6.94 4.18 9.71
CA LYS A 119 -7.31 4.15 11.13
C LYS A 119 -8.69 3.52 11.29
N LEU A 120 -8.81 2.49 12.12
CA LEU A 120 -10.10 1.86 12.40
C LEU A 120 -10.87 2.65 13.46
N PRO A 121 -12.22 2.62 13.42
CA PRO A 121 -13.02 3.19 14.49
C PRO A 121 -12.78 2.43 15.81
N PRO A 122 -13.00 3.08 16.97
CA PRO A 122 -12.91 2.41 18.26
C PRO A 122 -13.79 1.16 18.31
N ASN A 123 -13.31 0.10 18.97
CA ASN A 123 -14.00 -1.18 19.12
C ASN A 123 -14.33 -1.90 17.80
N HIS A 124 -13.70 -1.53 16.68
CA HIS A 124 -13.84 -2.28 15.43
C HIS A 124 -13.36 -3.73 15.61
N PRO A 125 -14.14 -4.75 15.20
CA PRO A 125 -13.72 -6.13 15.33
C PRO A 125 -12.44 -6.41 14.53
N THR A 126 -11.45 -7.07 15.15
CA THR A 126 -10.15 -7.33 14.51
C THR A 126 -10.21 -8.25 13.29
N ARG A 127 -11.31 -8.99 13.11
CA ARG A 127 -11.55 -9.87 11.95
C ARG A 127 -12.53 -9.29 10.93
N ALA A 128 -13.13 -8.14 11.22
CA ALA A 128 -14.05 -7.50 10.28
C ALA A 128 -13.27 -6.88 9.09
N PRO A 129 -13.93 -6.78 7.91
CA PRO A 129 -13.37 -6.08 6.77
C PRO A 129 -13.14 -4.59 7.09
N ARG A 130 -12.34 -3.91 6.25
CA ARG A 130 -12.16 -2.46 6.35
C ARG A 130 -13.52 -1.77 6.22
N PRO A 131 -13.89 -0.84 7.12
CA PRO A 131 -15.06 -0.01 6.93
C PRO A 131 -15.00 0.76 5.60
N PRO A 132 -16.14 0.91 4.88
CA PRO A 132 -16.18 1.74 3.68
C PRO A 132 -15.84 3.20 4.02
N ASN A 133 -15.39 3.96 3.03
CA ASN A 133 -15.16 5.41 3.12
C ASN A 133 -14.08 5.87 4.11
N LEU A 134 -13.21 4.98 4.60
CA LEU A 134 -11.99 5.41 5.30
C LEU A 134 -10.97 5.94 4.30
N ALA A 135 -10.47 7.15 4.56
CA ALA A 135 -9.34 7.72 3.84
C ALA A 135 -8.02 7.08 4.33
N PRO A 136 -7.06 6.81 3.43
CA PRO A 136 -5.74 6.34 3.83
C PRO A 136 -5.01 7.44 4.61
N LEU A 137 -4.23 7.03 5.60
CA LEU A 137 -3.29 7.91 6.29
C LEU A 137 -2.15 8.26 5.34
N ARG A 138 -1.75 9.53 5.35
CA ARG A 138 -0.64 10.03 4.54
C ARG A 138 0.68 9.55 5.16
N CYS A 139 1.29 8.56 4.53
CA CYS A 139 2.60 8.01 4.91
C CYS A 139 3.52 8.05 3.67
N PRO A 140 4.23 9.16 3.42
CA PRO A 140 5.10 9.31 2.25
C PRO A 140 6.27 8.33 2.23
N GLU A 141 6.73 7.85 3.39
CA GLU A 141 7.78 6.85 3.50
C GLU A 141 7.27 5.54 4.13
N GLU A 142 7.97 4.44 3.89
CA GLU A 142 7.67 3.17 4.54
C GLU A 142 7.79 3.28 6.06
N ARG A 143 8.77 4.05 6.56
CA ARG A 143 9.03 4.24 7.99
C ARG A 143 7.86 4.86 8.72
N ASP A 144 7.16 5.80 8.09
CA ASP A 144 5.97 6.44 8.67
C ASP A 144 4.89 5.42 9.03
N ILE A 145 4.74 4.34 8.25
CA ILE A 145 3.78 3.27 8.54
C ILE A 145 4.18 2.55 9.83
N PHE A 146 5.46 2.24 10.01
CA PHE A 146 5.94 1.57 11.22
C PHE A 146 5.82 2.49 12.45
N ASP A 147 6.14 3.77 12.29
CA ASP A 147 6.02 4.77 13.36
C ASP A 147 4.56 4.96 13.79
N GLN A 148 3.62 5.02 12.83
CA GLN A 148 2.17 5.08 13.13
C GLN A 148 1.67 3.84 13.86
N LEU A 149 2.25 2.68 13.57
CA LEU A 149 1.92 1.42 14.25
C LEU A 149 2.66 1.26 15.59
N GLY A 150 3.65 2.11 15.91
CA GLY A 150 4.51 1.92 17.07
C GLY A 150 5.38 0.66 16.99
N LEU A 151 5.80 0.29 15.77
CA LEU A 151 6.66 -0.84 15.47
C LEU A 151 8.05 -0.37 15.06
N LEU A 152 9.06 -1.21 15.25
CA LEU A 152 10.40 -0.95 14.73
C LEU A 152 10.40 -1.13 13.21
N TYR A 153 10.97 -0.16 12.49
CA TYR A 153 11.15 -0.25 11.04
C TYR A 153 12.01 -1.44 10.64
N VAL A 154 11.61 -2.11 9.56
CA VAL A 154 12.27 -3.31 9.04
C VAL A 154 12.71 -3.08 7.59
N GLU A 155 14.01 -3.15 7.35
CA GLU A 155 14.60 -3.11 6.02
C GLU A 155 14.06 -4.23 5.11
N PRO A 156 13.88 -4.01 3.79
CA PRO A 156 13.36 -5.03 2.87
C PRO A 156 14.07 -6.38 2.94
N THR A 157 15.40 -6.39 3.13
CA THR A 157 16.22 -7.62 3.23
C THR A 157 15.95 -8.46 4.49
N ARG A 158 15.27 -7.87 5.48
CA ARG A 158 14.96 -8.50 6.77
C ARG A 158 13.49 -8.90 6.89
N ARG A 159 12.64 -8.68 5.89
CA ARG A 159 11.20 -8.96 5.98
C ARG A 159 10.87 -10.42 5.67
N LYS A 160 11.22 -11.34 6.57
CA LYS A 160 11.05 -12.78 6.34
C LYS A 160 9.73 -13.29 6.88
N ASP A 161 9.45 -13.08 8.15
CA ASP A 161 8.27 -13.63 8.80
C ASP A 161 7.81 -12.82 10.03
N LYS A 162 7.08 -13.46 10.95
CA LYS A 162 6.57 -12.83 12.18
C LYS A 162 7.66 -12.37 13.15
N SER A 163 8.85 -12.97 13.08
CA SER A 163 9.97 -12.67 13.97
C SER A 163 10.54 -11.28 13.71
N ASP A 164 10.34 -10.74 12.51
CA ASP A 164 10.84 -9.43 12.12
C ASP A 164 9.87 -8.30 12.49
N VAL A 165 8.65 -8.61 12.92
CA VAL A 165 7.69 -7.61 13.41
C VAL A 165 7.99 -7.34 14.89
N LEU A 166 8.79 -6.30 15.14
CA LEU A 166 9.33 -5.97 16.45
C LEU A 166 8.73 -4.68 17.01
N LEU A 167 8.70 -4.59 18.34
CA LEU A 167 8.51 -3.33 19.05
C LEU A 167 9.82 -2.52 19.06
N PRO A 168 9.79 -1.22 19.42
CA PRO A 168 10.99 -0.37 19.46
C PRO A 168 12.11 -0.87 20.38
N ASP A 169 11.77 -1.65 21.41
CA ASP A 169 12.73 -2.30 22.32
C ASP A 169 13.35 -3.59 21.75
N GLY A 170 13.01 -3.95 20.50
CA GLY A 170 13.48 -5.16 19.83
C GLY A 170 12.71 -6.42 20.19
N THR A 171 11.69 -6.35 21.05
CA THR A 171 10.89 -7.52 21.41
C THR A 171 9.94 -7.90 20.27
N PRO A 172 9.78 -9.20 19.94
CA PRO A 172 8.84 -9.61 18.91
C PRO A 172 7.39 -9.31 19.32
N PHE A 173 6.64 -8.65 18.44
CA PHE A 173 5.27 -8.20 18.73
C PHE A 173 4.37 -9.35 19.21
N TRP A 174 4.49 -10.52 18.58
CA TRP A 174 3.71 -11.72 18.89
C TRP A 174 3.96 -12.30 20.30
N SER A 175 5.08 -11.93 20.94
CA SER A 175 5.49 -12.45 22.26
C SER A 175 4.91 -11.65 23.44
N THR A 176 4.43 -10.43 23.19
CA THR A 176 4.05 -9.51 24.26
C THR A 176 2.62 -9.72 24.76
N LYS A 177 2.37 -9.27 26.01
CA LYS A 177 1.01 -9.14 26.55
C LYS A 177 0.14 -8.21 25.71
N ALA A 178 0.68 -7.27 24.92
CA ALA A 178 -0.10 -6.44 24.00
C ALA A 178 -0.69 -7.27 22.85
N GLY A 179 0.10 -8.19 22.28
CA GLY A 179 -0.39 -9.21 21.34
C GLY A 179 -1.36 -10.21 21.99
N ALA A 180 -1.30 -10.42 23.31
CA ALA A 180 -2.25 -11.24 24.05
C ALA A 180 -3.54 -10.50 24.45
N ALA A 181 -3.45 -9.23 24.85
CA ALA A 181 -4.57 -8.37 25.24
C ALA A 181 -5.41 -7.96 24.04
N ALA A 182 -4.79 -7.68 22.89
CA ALA A 182 -5.49 -7.46 21.63
C ALA A 182 -6.20 -8.74 21.12
N ARG A 183 -5.63 -9.93 21.38
CA ARG A 183 -6.31 -11.23 21.12
C ARG A 183 -7.47 -11.49 22.07
N ALA A 184 -7.34 -11.13 23.35
CA ALA A 184 -8.38 -11.31 24.36
C ALA A 184 -9.57 -10.33 24.18
N ALA A 185 -9.32 -9.11 23.74
CA ALA A 185 -10.37 -8.13 23.41
C ALA A 185 -11.14 -8.50 22.12
N ALA A 186 -10.57 -9.33 21.26
CA ALA A 186 -11.12 -9.71 19.96
C ALA A 186 -11.99 -10.99 19.95
N ASN A 187 -12.08 -11.74 21.05
CA ASN A 187 -12.86 -12.97 21.10
C ASN A 187 -13.59 -13.16 22.45
N PRO A 188 -14.88 -12.77 22.57
CA PRO A 188 -15.64 -13.00 23.79
C PRO A 188 -16.11 -14.46 23.98
N ALA A 189 -15.81 -15.39 23.06
CA ALA A 189 -16.38 -16.75 23.04
C ALA A 189 -15.46 -17.87 23.58
N LEU A 190 -14.47 -17.56 24.43
CA LEU A 190 -13.62 -18.56 25.08
C LEU A 190 -13.55 -18.38 26.60
N ARG A 191 -14.71 -18.28 27.24
CA ARG A 191 -14.87 -18.54 28.69
C ARG A 191 -15.80 -19.71 28.90
#